data_AF-A0A453EJY8-F1
#
_entry.id   AF-A0A453EJY8-F1
#
_cell.length_a   1.000
_cell.length_b   1.000
_cell.length_c   1.000
_cell.angle_alpha   90.00
_cell.angle_beta   90.00
_cell.angle_gamma   90.00
#
_symmetry.space_group_name_H-M   'P 1'
#
loop_
_entity.id
_entity.type
_entity.pdbx_description
1 polymer ?
#
loop_
_entity_poly.entity_id
_entity_poly.type
_entity_poly.pdbx_seq_one_letter_code
_entity_poly.pdbx_strand_id
1 'polypeptide(L)' 'MGRRILNDALRTMVNAERRGKATAQLQPISGVMISFLNIMKHRAFFRLHKKFRGL' A
#
# COMPACT_ATOMS: atom_id res chain seq x y z
N MET A 1 -8.52 -6.25 -16.88
CA MET A 1 -9.27 -6.02 -15.62
C MET A 1 -8.36 -5.76 -14.40
N GLY A 2 -7.34 -6.57 -14.12
CA GLY A 2 -6.46 -6.39 -12.94
C GLY A 2 -5.73 -5.05 -12.81
N ARG A 3 -5.28 -4.43 -13.91
CA ARG A 3 -4.65 -3.08 -13.88
C ARG A 3 -5.60 -1.97 -13.41
N ARG A 4 -6.90 -2.10 -13.72
CA ARG A 4 -7.94 -1.14 -13.32
C ARG A 4 -8.21 -1.24 -11.82
N ILE A 5 -8.37 -2.47 -11.32
CA ILE A 5 -8.59 -2.78 -9.91
C ILE A 5 -7.43 -2.29 -9.02
N LEU A 6 -6.18 -2.47 -9.45
CA LEU A 6 -5.03 -1.93 -8.71
C LEU A 6 -5.04 -0.40 -8.68
N ASN A 7 -5.38 0.27 -9.78
CA ASN A 7 -5.43 1.73 -9.84
C ASN A 7 -6.49 2.29 -8.87
N ASP A 8 -7.69 1.70 -8.86
CA ASP A 8 -8.79 2.13 -7.98
C ASP A 8 -8.44 1.92 -6.50
N ALA A 9 -7.75 0.82 -6.18
CA ALA A 9 -7.24 0.57 -4.83
C ALA A 9 -6.19 1.60 -4.39
N LEU A 10 -5.24 1.95 -5.27
CA LEU A 10 -4.22 2.97 -4.98
C LEU A 10 -4.84 4.34 -4.78
N ARG A 11 -5.79 4.74 -5.62
CA ARG A 11 -6.53 6.00 -5.46
C ARG A 11 -7.27 6.05 -4.12
N THR A 12 -7.89 4.95 -3.73
CA THR A 12 -8.59 4.85 -2.44
C THR A 12 -7.64 5.02 -1.26
N MET A 13 -6.48 4.35 -1.28
CA MET A 13 -5.46 4.50 -0.24
C MET A 13 -4.93 5.94 -0.15
N VAL A 14 -4.53 6.54 -1.27
CA VAL A 14 -3.99 7.92 -1.30
C VAL A 14 -5.04 8.93 -0.84
N ASN A 15 -6.30 8.75 -1.23
CA ASN A 15 -7.37 9.65 -0.78
C ASN A 15 -7.68 9.49 0.71
N ALA A 16 -7.57 8.27 1.26
CA ALA A 16 -7.72 8.04 2.70
C ALA A 16 -6.58 8.71 3.48
N GLU A 17 -5.33 8.55 3.03
CA GLU A 17 -4.15 9.19 3.60
C GLU A 17 -4.25 10.72 3.58
N ARG A 18 -4.63 11.30 2.42
CA ARG A 18 -4.86 12.76 2.29
C ARG A 18 -5.94 13.30 3.23
N ARG A 19 -6.90 12.47 3.63
CA ARG A 19 -7.97 12.83 4.58
C ARG A 19 -7.60 12.52 6.03
N GLY A 20 -6.36 12.11 6.31
CA GLY A 20 -5.91 11.77 7.66
C GLY A 20 -6.52 10.47 8.21
N LYS A 21 -7.06 9.59 7.36
CA LYS A 21 -7.61 8.31 7.81
C LYS A 21 -6.49 7.30 8.07
N ALA A 22 -6.56 6.62 9.20
CA ALA A 22 -5.62 5.54 9.55
C ALA A 22 -5.82 4.26 8.71
N THR A 23 -7.00 4.08 8.10
CA THR A 23 -7.35 2.88 7.35
C THR A 23 -8.10 3.21 6.06
N ALA A 24 -8.00 2.30 5.07
CA ALA A 24 -8.72 2.35 3.81
C ALA A 24 -9.33 0.97 3.53
N GLN A 25 -10.63 0.95 3.19
CA GLN A 25 -11.31 -0.27 2.78
C GLN A 25 -11.13 -0.47 1.27
N LEU A 26 -10.53 -1.59 0.88
CA LEU A 26 -10.26 -1.91 -0.53
C LEU A 26 -11.20 -3.04 -0.98
N GLN A 27 -12.11 -2.73 -1.90
CA GLN A 27 -13.02 -3.70 -2.51
C GLN A 27 -13.26 -3.34 -3.98
N PRO A 28 -13.27 -4.32 -4.90
CA PRO A 28 -12.91 -5.74 -4.70
C PRO A 28 -11.39 -5.94 -4.47
N ILE A 29 -11.00 -7.09 -3.92
CA ILE A 29 -9.59 -7.49 -3.77
C ILE A 29 -9.18 -8.43 -4.91
N SER A 30 -7.95 -8.26 -5.41
CA SER A 30 -7.34 -9.15 -6.42
C SER A 30 -5.95 -9.62 -5.99
N GLY A 31 -5.49 -10.74 -6.54
CA GLY A 31 -4.13 -11.26 -6.28
C GLY A 31 -3.03 -10.25 -6.59
N VAL A 32 -3.19 -9.45 -7.65
CA VAL A 32 -2.24 -8.39 -8.02
C VAL A 32 -2.14 -7.32 -6.93
N MET A 33 -3.24 -6.93 -6.29
CA MET A 33 -3.23 -6.00 -5.16
C MET A 33 -2.47 -6.58 -3.96
N ILE A 34 -2.71 -7.85 -3.64
CA ILE A 34 -2.05 -8.53 -2.53
C ILE A 34 -0.53 -8.57 -2.76
N SER A 35 -0.08 -8.96 -3.96
CA SER A 35 1.34 -8.95 -4.32
C SER A 35 1.94 -7.55 -4.21
N PHE A 36 1.23 -6.52 -4.67
CA PHE A 36 1.69 -5.14 -4.60
C PHE A 36 1.83 -4.64 -3.15
N LEU A 37 0.83 -4.89 -2.31
CA LEU A 37 0.85 -4.52 -0.88
C LEU A 37 1.98 -5.23 -0.13
N ASN A 38 2.23 -6.50 -0.44
CA ASN A 38 3.36 -7.24 0.14
C ASN A 38 4.71 -6.60 -0.23
N ILE A 39 4.89 -6.17 -1.49
CA ILE A 39 6.10 -5.46 -1.93
C ILE A 39 6.24 -4.12 -1.18
N MET A 40 5.16 -3.35 -1.04
CA MET A 40 5.17 -2.09 -0.29
C MET A 40 5.58 -2.31 1.18
N LYS A 41 4.98 -3.31 1.85
CA LYS A 41 5.29 -3.67 3.24
C LYS A 41 6.76 -4.04 3.39
N HIS A 42 7.29 -4.89 2.50
CA HIS A 42 8.68 -5.33 2.52
C HIS A 42 9.65 -4.14 2.37
N ARG A 43 9.39 -3.23 1.43
CA ARG A 43 10.21 -2.03 1.21
C ARG A 43 10.16 -1.07 2.40
N ALA A 44 8.99 -0.86 3.00
CA ALA A 44 8.84 0.00 4.18
C ALA A 44 9.60 -0.57 5.38
N PHE A 45 9.49 -1.88 5.63
CA PHE A 45 10.27 -2.56 6.68
C PHE A 45 11.77 -2.43 6.46
N PHE A 46 12.24 -2.67 5.23
CA PHE A 46 13.66 -2.52 4.90
C PHE A 46 14.16 -1.08 5.10
N ARG A 47 13.38 -0.07 4.69
CA ARG A 47 13.71 1.35 4.91
C ARG A 47 13.77 1.70 6.39
N LEU A 48 12.81 1.22 7.18
CA LEU A 48 12.77 1.43 8.62
C LEU A 48 13.99 0.80 9.29
N HIS A 49 14.29 -0.46 8.95
CA HIS A 49 15.47 -1.18 9.44
C HIS A 49 16.79 -0.48 9.07
N LYS A 50 16.91 0.06 7.84
CA LYS A 50 18.08 0.87 7.45
C LYS A 50 18.21 2.17 8.26
N LYS A 51 17.09 2.83 8.58
CA LYS A 51 17.09 4.03 9.43
C LYS A 51 17.56 3.73 10.85
N PHE A 52 17.20 2.57 11.41
CA PHE A 52 17.62 2.15 12.75
C PHE A 52 19.06 1.61 12.83
N ARG A 53 19.65 1.12 11.73
CA ARG A 53 21.07 0.72 11.70
C ARG A 53 22.06 1.84 11.38
N GLY A 54 21.57 3.03 11.01
CA GLY A 54 22.39 4.20 10.68
C GLY A 54 22.40 5.28 11.76
N LEU A 55 21.88 4.97 12.95
CA LEU A 55 21.89 5.78 14.17
C LEU A 55 22.59 4.97 15.27
#